data_AF-A0A2E1V4Y2-F1
#
_entry.id   AF-A0A2E1V4Y2-F1
#
_cell.length_a   1.000
_cell.length_b   1.000
_cell.length_c   1.000
_cell.angle_alpha   90.00
_cell.angle_beta   90.00
_cell.angle_gamma   90.00
#
_symmetry.space_group_name_H-M   'P 1'
#
loop_
_entity.id
_entity.type
_entity.pdbx_description
1 polymer ?
#
loop_
_entity_poly.entity_id
_entity_poly.type
_entity_poly.pdbx_seq_one_letter_code
_entity_poly.pdbx_strand_id
1 'polypeptide(L)'
;MLDDLMQSNRVYLDANIIIYLVEKNAEYHALVHSTLREMAQDGVDLISSELVVSECLIGAVRRENEAILLAYERFFDGDRFGIELQPVSSRVLWTAPQVALDFKLDLPDALHFATALDQGCDAFVTNDKGFTDGEPFPIVYRISDL
;
A
#
# COMPACT_ATOMS: atom_id res chain seq x y z
N MET A 1 15.73 -0.57 10.41
CA MET A 1 14.78 -0.77 9.30
C MET A 1 13.36 -0.80 9.82
N LEU A 2 12.94 -1.84 10.57
CA LEU A 2 11.61 -1.84 11.18
C LEU A 2 11.44 -0.70 12.20
N ASP A 3 12.41 -0.50 13.09
CA ASP A 3 12.39 0.61 14.06
C ASP A 3 12.35 2.00 13.39
N ASP A 4 12.88 2.14 12.17
CA ASP A 4 12.87 3.40 11.42
C ASP A 4 11.48 3.62 10.79
N LEU A 5 10.90 2.55 10.22
CA LEU A 5 9.54 2.57 9.70
C LEU A 5 8.52 2.88 10.82
N MET A 6 8.75 2.42 12.04
CA MET A 6 7.88 2.71 13.19
C MET A 6 7.97 4.18 13.66
N GLN A 7 8.93 4.96 13.17
CA GLN A 7 9.03 6.40 13.44
C GLN A 7 8.31 7.27 12.40
N SER A 8 7.76 6.66 11.35
CA SER A 8 6.97 7.34 10.32
C SER A 8 5.67 7.89 10.86
N ASN A 9 5.26 9.07 10.37
CA ASN A 9 3.98 9.66 10.77
C ASN A 9 2.87 9.25 9.80
N ARG A 10 3.20 9.13 8.51
CA ARG A 10 2.25 8.80 7.46
C ARG A 10 2.84 7.77 6.50
N VAL A 11 2.24 6.60 6.47
CA VAL A 11 2.75 5.42 5.78
C VAL A 11 1.80 5.03 4.65
N TYR A 12 2.32 5.00 3.42
CA TYR A 12 1.58 4.49 2.28
C TYR A 12 1.72 2.97 2.20
N LEU A 13 0.61 2.27 1.95
CA LEU A 13 0.56 0.81 1.79
C LEU A 13 0.24 0.45 0.34
N ASP A 14 1.13 -0.31 -0.29
CA ASP A 14 0.91 -0.89 -1.60
C ASP A 14 -0.12 -2.04 -1.57
N ALA A 15 -0.66 -2.43 -2.73
CA ALA A 15 -1.67 -3.48 -2.85
C ALA A 15 -1.17 -4.83 -2.30
N ASN A 16 0.11 -5.18 -2.52
CA ASN A 16 0.66 -6.44 -2.02
C ASN A 16 0.59 -6.56 -0.48
N ILE A 17 0.65 -5.45 0.25
CA ILE A 17 0.52 -5.44 1.71
C ILE A 17 -0.89 -5.82 2.12
N ILE A 18 -1.89 -5.25 1.46
CA ILE A 18 -3.30 -5.57 1.68
C ILE A 18 -3.59 -7.02 1.29
N ILE A 19 -3.04 -7.50 0.17
CA ILE A 19 -3.17 -8.90 -0.26
C ILE A 19 -2.60 -9.84 0.80
N TYR A 20 -1.40 -9.56 1.35
CA TYR A 20 -0.80 -10.40 2.38
C TYR A 20 -1.60 -10.43 3.68
N LEU A 21 -2.19 -9.30 4.05
CA LEU A 21 -3.07 -9.17 5.20
C LEU A 21 -4.36 -9.97 5.02
N VAL A 22 -5.10 -9.73 3.93
CA VAL A 22 -6.44 -10.28 3.69
C VAL A 22 -6.39 -11.76 3.32
N GLU A 23 -5.49 -12.16 2.41
CA GLU A 23 -5.38 -13.55 1.96
C GLU A 23 -4.58 -14.44 2.91
N LYS A 24 -4.07 -13.87 4.02
CA LYS A 24 -3.27 -14.58 5.02
C LYS A 24 -2.08 -15.29 4.39
N ASN A 25 -1.28 -14.53 3.63
CA ASN A 25 -0.05 -15.04 3.04
C ASN A 25 0.81 -15.73 4.12
N ALA A 26 1.24 -16.96 3.86
CA ALA A 26 1.90 -17.79 4.87
C ALA A 26 3.22 -17.21 5.39
N GLU A 27 3.93 -16.43 4.57
CA GLU A 27 5.22 -15.86 4.89
C GLU A 27 5.08 -14.49 5.56
N TYR A 28 4.23 -13.61 5.01
CA TYR A 28 4.21 -12.20 5.40
C TYR A 28 3.01 -11.79 6.27
N HIS A 29 1.96 -12.60 6.38
CA HIS A 29 0.75 -12.20 7.10
C HIS A 29 1.02 -11.80 8.55
N ALA A 30 1.81 -12.60 9.28
CA ALA A 30 2.08 -12.35 10.69
C ALA A 30 2.79 -11.00 10.90
N LEU A 31 3.82 -10.74 10.09
CA LEU A 31 4.60 -9.50 10.12
C LEU A 31 3.74 -8.29 9.73
N VAL A 32 3.07 -8.33 8.58
CA VAL A 32 2.20 -7.24 8.12
C VAL A 32 1.13 -6.93 9.15
N HIS A 33 0.46 -7.95 9.67
CA HIS A 33 -0.60 -7.77 10.64
C HIS A 33 -0.09 -7.16 11.97
N SER A 34 1.06 -7.60 12.49
CA SER A 34 1.63 -7.00 13.71
C SER A 34 2.06 -5.56 13.49
N THR A 35 2.76 -5.27 12.38
CA THR A 35 3.27 -3.94 12.07
C THR A 35 2.13 -2.94 11.88
N LEU A 36 1.11 -3.27 11.07
CA LEU A 36 -0.03 -2.36 10.86
C LEU A 36 -0.85 -2.14 12.14
N ARG A 37 -0.96 -3.16 12.99
CA ARG A 37 -1.63 -3.02 14.29
C ARG A 37 -0.88 -2.06 15.21
N GLU A 38 0.44 -2.19 15.30
CA GLU A 38 1.28 -1.36 16.14
C GLU A 38 1.26 0.10 15.66
N MET A 39 1.43 0.32 14.36
CA MET A 39 1.30 1.64 13.73
C MET A 39 -0.05 2.30 14.03
N ALA A 40 -1.15 1.56 13.87
CA ALA A 40 -2.49 2.08 14.16
C ALA A 40 -2.68 2.41 15.65
N GLN A 41 -2.03 1.67 16.56
CA GLN A 41 -2.08 1.93 18.00
C GLN A 41 -1.25 3.18 18.39
N ASP A 42 -0.15 3.41 17.69
CA ASP A 42 0.73 4.56 17.89
C ASP A 42 0.23 5.84 17.19
N GLY A 43 -0.89 5.73 16.45
CA GLY A 43 -1.54 6.86 15.79
C GLY A 43 -0.88 7.26 14.46
N VAL A 44 -0.20 6.33 13.80
CA VAL A 44 0.35 6.51 12.45
C VAL A 44 -0.78 6.55 11.43
N ASP A 45 -0.75 7.52 10.52
CA ASP A 45 -1.71 7.61 9.42
C ASP A 45 -1.39 6.55 8.36
N LEU A 46 -2.24 5.52 8.24
CA LEU A 46 -2.11 4.49 7.21
C LEU A 46 -2.91 4.89 5.96
N ILE A 47 -2.20 5.07 4.85
CA ILE A 47 -2.78 5.58 3.60
C ILE A 47 -2.65 4.53 2.49
N SER A 48 -3.63 4.45 1.61
CA SER A 48 -3.47 3.78 0.32
C SER A 48 -4.32 4.47 -0.76
N SER A 49 -4.16 4.08 -2.02
CA SER A 49 -5.02 4.55 -3.12
C SER A 49 -6.25 3.67 -3.26
N GLU A 50 -7.39 4.23 -3.65
CA GLU A 50 -8.57 3.44 -4.07
C GLU A 50 -8.26 2.43 -5.19
N LEU A 51 -7.16 2.63 -5.93
CA LEU A 51 -6.67 1.69 -6.94
C LEU A 51 -6.45 0.28 -6.40
N VAL A 52 -6.02 0.14 -5.12
CA VAL A 52 -5.80 -1.16 -4.48
C VAL A 52 -7.01 -2.07 -4.50
N VAL A 53 -8.23 -1.50 -4.51
CA VAL A 53 -9.47 -2.28 -4.55
C VAL A 53 -9.50 -3.12 -5.81
N SER A 54 -9.21 -2.52 -6.97
CA SER A 54 -9.22 -3.22 -8.25
C SER A 54 -8.06 -4.21 -8.36
N GLU A 55 -6.88 -3.84 -7.86
CA GLU A 55 -5.68 -4.69 -7.91
C GLU A 55 -5.78 -5.93 -7.02
N CYS A 56 -6.38 -5.78 -5.83
CA CYS A 56 -6.67 -6.91 -4.95
C CYS A 56 -7.71 -7.85 -5.58
N LEU A 57 -8.79 -7.27 -6.11
CA LEU A 57 -9.92 -8.05 -6.62
C LEU A 57 -9.60 -8.78 -7.94
N ILE A 58 -8.75 -8.23 -8.82
CA ILE A 58 -8.47 -8.88 -10.11
C ILE A 58 -7.89 -10.29 -9.93
N GLY A 59 -7.00 -10.48 -8.94
CA GLY A 59 -6.44 -11.79 -8.61
C GLY A 59 -7.48 -12.73 -8.00
N ALA A 60 -8.36 -12.21 -7.14
CA ALA A 60 -9.44 -12.99 -6.52
C ALA A 60 -10.48 -13.47 -7.55
N VAL A 61 -10.92 -12.58 -8.45
CA VAL A 61 -11.87 -12.88 -9.53
C VAL A 61 -11.30 -13.93 -10.48
N ARG A 62 -10.03 -13.80 -10.89
CA ARG A 62 -9.37 -14.78 -11.78
C ARG A 62 -9.31 -16.19 -11.21
N ARG A 63 -9.28 -16.32 -9.87
CA ARG A 63 -9.23 -17.61 -9.18
C ARG A 63 -10.61 -18.21 -8.90
N GLU A 64 -11.68 -17.48 -9.22
CA GLU A 64 -13.07 -17.88 -8.95
C GLU A 64 -13.30 -18.31 -7.49
N ASN A 65 -12.60 -17.67 -6.55
CA ASN A 65 -12.64 -18.03 -5.14
C ASN A 65 -13.54 -17.06 -4.36
N GLU A 66 -14.81 -17.45 -4.19
CA GLU A 66 -15.82 -16.66 -3.48
C GLU A 66 -15.42 -16.31 -2.04
N ALA A 67 -14.69 -17.20 -1.35
CA ALA A 67 -14.26 -16.96 0.02
C ALA A 67 -13.24 -15.81 0.10
N ILE A 68 -12.36 -15.68 -0.90
CA ILE A 68 -11.40 -14.56 -0.98
C ILE A 68 -12.13 -13.27 -1.35
N LEU A 69 -13.08 -13.32 -2.28
CA LEU A 69 -13.89 -12.14 -2.64
C LEU A 69 -14.65 -11.59 -1.42
N LEU A 70 -15.32 -12.46 -0.67
CA LEU A 70 -16.02 -12.08 0.55
C LEU A 70 -15.05 -11.54 1.63
N ALA A 71 -13.82 -12.04 1.70
CA ALA A 71 -12.82 -11.50 2.61
C ALA A 71 -12.39 -10.07 2.22
N TYR A 72 -12.22 -9.79 0.93
CA TYR A 72 -11.96 -8.43 0.45
C TYR A 72 -13.16 -7.49 0.66
N GLU A 73 -14.40 -7.93 0.38
CA GLU A 73 -15.60 -7.14 0.67
C GLU A 73 -15.66 -6.76 2.14
N ARG A 74 -15.49 -7.73 3.05
CA ARG A 74 -15.47 -7.47 4.50
C ARG A 74 -14.35 -6.54 4.93
N PHE A 75 -13.19 -6.64 4.30
CA PHE A 75 -12.09 -5.73 4.56
C PHE A 75 -12.45 -4.31 4.09
N PHE A 76 -12.80 -4.14 2.82
CA PHE A 76 -13.06 -2.82 2.22
C PHE A 76 -14.35 -2.15 2.71
N ASP A 77 -15.33 -2.89 3.23
CA ASP A 77 -16.53 -2.32 3.86
C ASP A 77 -16.39 -2.15 5.39
N GLY A 78 -15.35 -2.74 5.98
CA GLY A 78 -15.14 -2.81 7.42
C GLY A 78 -14.15 -1.78 7.98
N ASP A 79 -13.71 -2.04 9.21
CA ASP A 79 -12.62 -1.32 9.87
C ASP A 79 -11.27 -1.84 9.35
N ARG A 80 -10.74 -1.19 8.30
CA ARG A 80 -9.51 -1.57 7.59
C ARG A 80 -8.24 -1.22 8.38
N PHE A 81 -8.17 -1.51 9.68
CA PHE A 81 -7.07 -1.02 10.55
C PHE A 81 -6.94 0.52 10.52
N GLY A 82 -8.02 1.24 10.26
CA GLY A 82 -7.96 2.69 10.04
C GLY A 82 -7.30 3.13 8.72
N ILE A 83 -7.01 2.22 7.78
CA ILE A 83 -6.45 2.59 6.47
C ILE A 83 -7.41 3.50 5.71
N GLU A 84 -6.92 4.69 5.38
CA GLU A 84 -7.60 5.68 4.56
C GLU A 84 -7.31 5.41 3.08
N LEU A 85 -8.37 5.16 2.30
CA LEU A 85 -8.28 5.05 0.85
C LEU A 85 -8.47 6.41 0.22
N GLN A 86 -7.45 6.87 -0.50
CA GLN A 86 -7.42 8.16 -1.15
C GLN A 86 -7.79 7.99 -2.63
N PRO A 87 -8.65 8.86 -3.17
CA PRO A 87 -9.07 8.76 -4.56
C PRO A 87 -7.90 9.05 -5.50
N VAL A 88 -7.94 8.46 -6.69
CA VAL A 88 -7.02 8.82 -7.79
C VAL A 88 -7.41 10.21 -8.32
N SER A 89 -6.93 11.24 -7.63
CA SER A 89 -7.31 12.63 -7.87
C SER A 89 -6.77 13.15 -9.21
N SER A 90 -7.34 14.25 -9.72
CA SER A 90 -6.80 14.89 -10.94
C SER A 90 -5.32 15.24 -10.79
N ARG A 91 -4.88 15.67 -9.61
CA ARG A 91 -3.47 15.98 -9.36
C ARG A 91 -2.60 14.72 -9.46
N VAL A 92 -3.02 13.61 -8.86
CA VAL A 92 -2.33 12.31 -8.97
C VAL A 92 -2.21 11.92 -10.45
N LEU A 93 -3.29 12.02 -11.22
CA LEU A 93 -3.30 11.69 -12.66
C LEU A 93 -2.34 12.56 -13.48
N TRP A 94 -2.20 13.84 -13.16
CA TRP A 94 -1.26 14.74 -13.85
C TRP A 94 0.19 14.52 -13.44
N THR A 95 0.45 14.08 -12.21
CA THR A 95 1.81 13.83 -11.70
C THR A 95 2.34 12.45 -12.08
N ALA A 96 1.50 11.41 -12.09
CA ALA A 96 1.89 10.03 -12.27
C ALA A 96 2.74 9.74 -13.53
N PRO A 97 2.49 10.34 -14.73
CA PRO A 97 3.34 10.08 -15.89
C PRO A 97 4.80 10.50 -15.70
N GLN A 98 5.04 11.61 -15.00
CA GLN A 98 6.40 12.06 -14.70
C GLN A 98 7.06 11.12 -13.69
N VAL A 99 6.32 10.72 -12.65
CA VAL A 99 6.77 9.73 -11.65
C VAL A 99 7.13 8.40 -12.31
N ALA A 100 6.30 7.92 -13.25
CA ALA A 100 6.55 6.69 -13.99
C ALA A 100 7.89 6.75 -14.75
N LEU A 101 8.21 7.89 -15.37
CA LEU A 101 9.46 8.07 -16.10
C LEU A 101 10.68 8.20 -15.17
N ASP A 102 10.54 8.95 -14.09
CA ASP A 102 11.64 9.21 -13.14
C ASP A 102 12.05 7.93 -12.40
N PHE A 103 11.07 7.11 -12.00
CA PHE A 103 11.28 5.88 -11.23
C PHE A 103 11.23 4.60 -12.08
N LYS A 104 10.97 4.73 -13.39
CA LYS A 104 10.82 3.59 -14.33
C LYS A 104 9.76 2.58 -13.88
N LEU A 105 8.69 3.10 -13.30
CA LEU A 105 7.53 2.33 -12.86
C LEU A 105 6.53 2.18 -14.00
N ASP A 106 5.70 1.13 -13.93
CA ASP A 106 4.50 1.11 -14.76
C ASP A 106 3.47 2.13 -14.26
N LEU A 107 2.39 2.34 -15.03
CA LEU A 107 1.43 3.39 -14.68
C LEU A 107 0.69 3.12 -13.36
N PRO A 108 0.20 1.90 -13.07
CA PRO A 108 -0.33 1.57 -11.74
C PRO A 108 0.63 1.93 -10.61
N ASP A 109 1.85 1.41 -10.63
CA ASP A 109 2.85 1.67 -9.59
C ASP A 109 3.14 3.17 -9.41
N ALA A 110 3.23 3.89 -10.54
CA ALA A 110 3.40 5.34 -10.53
C ALA A 110 2.21 6.10 -9.93
N LEU A 111 0.98 5.58 -10.07
CA LEU A 111 -0.21 6.15 -9.40
C LEU A 111 -0.15 5.92 -7.89
N HIS A 112 0.32 4.77 -7.41
CA HIS A 112 0.55 4.56 -5.98
C HIS A 112 1.56 5.57 -5.44
N PHE A 113 2.68 5.71 -6.12
CA PHE A 113 3.76 6.58 -5.67
C PHE A 113 3.39 8.07 -5.76
N ALA A 114 2.68 8.49 -6.81
CA ALA A 114 2.13 9.84 -6.92
C ALA A 114 1.05 10.12 -5.85
N THR A 115 0.26 9.12 -5.46
CA THR A 115 -0.71 9.25 -4.36
C THR A 115 0.02 9.43 -3.03
N ALA A 116 1.04 8.62 -2.76
CA ALA A 116 1.86 8.74 -1.55
C ALA A 116 2.46 10.15 -1.41
N LEU A 117 3.00 10.69 -2.51
CA LEU A 117 3.54 12.04 -2.58
C LEU A 117 2.47 13.12 -2.32
N ASP A 118 1.32 13.04 -3.00
CA ASP A 118 0.23 14.03 -2.82
C ASP A 118 -0.33 14.05 -1.40
N GLN A 119 -0.30 12.90 -0.72
CA GLN A 119 -0.77 12.73 0.64
C GLN A 119 0.29 13.04 1.70
N GLY A 120 1.52 13.38 1.29
CA GLY A 120 2.61 13.71 2.20
C GLY A 120 3.08 12.51 3.02
N CYS A 121 3.02 11.30 2.45
CA CYS A 121 3.56 10.11 3.12
C CYS A 121 5.08 10.21 3.21
N ASP A 122 5.63 9.84 4.37
CA ASP A 122 7.07 9.83 4.62
C ASP A 122 7.68 8.41 4.49
N ALA A 123 6.84 7.38 4.51
CA ALA A 123 7.20 6.00 4.17
C ALA A 123 6.24 5.37 3.16
N PHE A 124 6.76 4.43 2.39
CA PHE A 124 6.03 3.62 1.42
C PHE A 124 6.37 2.14 1.63
N VAL A 125 5.38 1.33 1.98
CA VAL A 125 5.56 -0.09 2.28
C VAL A 125 5.04 -0.91 1.11
N THR A 126 5.92 -1.76 0.57
CA THR A 126 5.63 -2.66 -0.56
C THR A 126 6.40 -3.96 -0.38
N ASN A 127 6.27 -4.88 -1.32
CA ASN A 127 7.19 -5.99 -1.50
C ASN A 127 7.68 -6.11 -2.94
N ASP A 128 7.42 -5.09 -3.77
CA ASP A 128 7.93 -5.02 -5.13
C ASP A 128 9.35 -4.39 -5.14
N LYS A 129 10.23 -4.99 -5.94
CA LYS A 129 11.62 -4.56 -6.11
C LYS A 129 11.77 -3.43 -7.13
N GLY A 130 10.71 -3.13 -7.89
CA GLY A 130 10.66 -2.03 -8.86
C GLY A 130 10.66 -0.65 -8.20
N PHE A 131 10.15 -0.53 -6.97
CA PHE A 131 10.17 0.73 -6.24
C PHE A 131 11.56 1.04 -5.68
N THR A 132 11.98 2.29 -5.90
CA THR A 132 13.18 2.89 -5.32
C THR A 132 12.80 4.19 -4.65
N ASP A 133 13.47 4.53 -3.55
CA ASP A 133 13.33 5.81 -2.88
C ASP A 133 14.12 6.92 -3.59
N GLY A 134 13.76 8.18 -3.30
CA GLY A 134 14.49 9.35 -3.80
C GLY A 134 13.77 10.65 -3.50
N GLU A 135 14.45 11.67 -3.00
CA GLU A 135 13.85 12.98 -2.67
C GLU A 135 13.11 13.59 -3.88
N PRO A 136 11.86 14.09 -3.72
CA PRO A 136 11.09 14.31 -2.48
C PRO A 136 10.13 13.16 -2.09
N PHE A 137 10.38 11.92 -2.53
CA PHE A 137 9.47 10.79 -2.35
C PHE A 137 9.74 10.04 -1.03
N PRO A 138 8.73 9.37 -0.46
CA PRO A 138 8.86 8.60 0.78
C PRO A 138 9.97 7.54 0.71
N ILE A 139 10.51 7.19 1.88
CA ILE A 139 11.44 6.06 2.02
C ILE A 139 10.68 4.77 1.71
N VAL A 140 11.25 3.93 0.84
CA VAL A 140 10.64 2.68 0.43
C VAL A 140 11.11 1.54 1.34
N TYR A 141 10.15 0.91 2.03
CA TYR A 141 10.38 -0.25 2.88
C TYR A 141 9.79 -1.49 2.22
N ARG A 142 10.63 -2.49 1.96
CA ARG A 142 10.17 -3.80 1.49
C ARG A 142 9.90 -4.72 2.67
N ILE A 143 8.70 -5.28 2.76
CA ILE A 143 8.35 -6.21 3.86
C ILE A 143 9.32 -7.40 3.93
N SER A 144 9.82 -7.90 2.79
CA SER A 144 10.82 -8.98 2.79
C SER A 144 12.14 -8.65 3.46
N ASP A 145 12.43 -7.35 3.62
CA ASP A 145 13.70 -6.84 4.12
C ASP A 145 13.58 -6.32 5.57
N LEU A 146 12.38 -6.35 6.17
CA LEU A 146 12.09 -5.89 7.53
C LEU A 146 12.32 -6.97 8.60
#